data_AF-A0A182T274-F1
#
_entry.id   AF-A0A182T274-F1
#
_cell.length_a   1.000
_cell.length_b   1.000
_cell.length_c   1.000
_cell.angle_alpha   90.00
_cell.angle_beta   90.00
_cell.angle_gamma   90.00
#
_symmetry.space_group_name_H-M   'P 1'
#
loop_
_entity.id
_entity.type
_entity.pdbx_description
1 polymer ?
#
loop_
_entity_poly.entity_id
_entity_poly.type
_entity_poly.pdbx_seq_one_letter_code
_entity_poly.pdbx_strand_id
1 'polypeptide(L)'
;MSKAESEEEGFQGVGECSMNATLIDASQEAQLTTTTINETMIDGNEESQLTTTTMHATMIIKQQAQLVSKKAQRDAILRSIERIENFATQADGIMSEQAMSRIHRLEKCWEEFKMVANELRLLDDPCNADENDNILDEVDEHCLQIAVLIRAKTIKPPAPALEVKEIASGIHKNADEPSCHIKLPNLSLPVFNGNYDEWIPFRDIFFFFLGLTTS
;
A
#
# COMPACT_ATOMS: atom_id res chain seq x y z
N MET A 1 56.34 14.61 33.34
CA MET A 1 56.74 15.37 32.13
C MET A 1 55.81 14.92 31.01
N SER A 2 54.69 15.64 30.86
CA SER A 2 54.29 16.39 29.63
C SER A 2 53.48 15.49 28.69
N LYS A 3 52.14 15.57 28.61
CA LYS A 3 51.18 16.65 28.28
C LYS A 3 51.11 16.97 26.77
N ALA A 4 49.97 16.60 26.17
CA ALA A 4 49.27 17.12 24.98
C ALA A 4 47.90 16.37 25.01
N GLU A 5 46.67 16.90 25.21
CA GLU A 5 45.96 18.11 24.67
C GLU A 5 46.13 18.18 23.15
N SER A 6 45.12 18.18 22.26
CA SER A 6 43.66 18.42 22.23
C SER A 6 43.16 17.82 20.87
N GLU A 7 41.90 17.50 20.57
CA GLU A 7 40.70 18.32 20.26
C GLU A 7 39.54 17.31 20.04
N GLU A 8 38.48 17.31 20.87
CA GLU A 8 37.13 17.83 20.56
C GLU A 8 36.76 17.94 19.07
N GLU A 9 35.81 17.12 18.61
CA GLU A 9 34.58 17.63 18.00
C GLU A 9 33.46 16.58 18.07
N GLY A 10 32.30 17.03 18.54
CA GLY A 10 31.13 16.22 18.83
C GLY A 10 30.23 16.05 17.62
N PHE A 11 29.68 14.84 17.46
CA PHE A 11 28.65 14.56 16.46
C PHE A 11 27.28 14.54 17.15
N GLN A 12 26.64 15.70 17.19
CA GLN A 12 25.22 15.87 17.51
C GLN A 12 24.38 15.77 16.24
N GLY A 13 23.27 15.02 16.32
CA GLY A 13 22.04 15.31 15.60
C GLY A 13 21.95 14.78 14.18
N VAL A 14 21.15 13.72 13.99
CA VAL A 14 20.49 13.45 12.71
C VAL A 14 19.00 13.62 12.95
N GLY A 15 18.42 14.54 12.19
CA GLY A 15 17.22 15.27 12.53
C GLY A 15 15.95 14.43 12.51
N GLU A 16 15.16 14.58 13.58
CA GLU A 16 13.72 14.43 13.55
C GLU A 16 13.16 15.48 12.57
N CYS A 17 12.70 15.04 11.39
CA CYS A 17 11.95 15.89 10.48
C CYS A 17 10.57 16.16 11.10
N SER A 18 10.52 17.22 11.90
CA SER A 18 9.32 17.82 12.48
C SER A 18 8.39 18.29 11.35
N MET A 19 7.44 17.45 10.93
CA MET A 19 6.30 17.84 10.08
C MET A 19 5.22 18.57 10.89
N ASN A 20 5.60 19.48 11.79
CA ASN A 20 4.66 20.25 12.63
C ASN A 20 4.68 21.76 12.34
N ALA A 21 5.38 22.22 11.30
CA ALA A 21 5.54 23.66 11.05
C ALA A 21 4.45 24.28 10.15
N THR A 22 3.60 23.51 9.47
CA THR A 22 2.63 24.07 8.49
C THR A 22 1.19 24.19 9.00
N LEU A 23 0.96 23.96 10.30
CA LEU A 23 -0.38 23.86 10.89
C LEU A 23 -0.84 25.11 11.67
N ILE A 24 0.00 26.14 11.76
CA ILE A 24 -0.33 27.37 12.51
C ILE A 24 -0.76 28.53 11.59
N ASP A 25 -0.40 28.52 10.31
CA ASP A 25 -0.65 29.67 9.43
C ASP A 25 -2.07 29.71 8.85
N ALA A 26 -2.66 28.56 8.55
CA ALA A 26 -3.99 28.48 7.92
C ALA A 26 -5.15 28.91 8.85
N SER A 27 -4.93 28.97 10.16
CA SER A 27 -5.96 29.39 11.13
C SER A 27 -6.03 30.91 11.30
N GLN A 28 -5.01 31.67 10.89
CA GLN A 28 -5.02 33.14 10.96
C GLN A 28 -5.60 33.77 9.68
N GLU A 29 -5.35 33.19 8.50
CA GLU A 29 -5.91 33.71 7.25
C GLU A 29 -7.44 33.61 7.19
N ALA A 30 -8.03 32.59 7.81
CA ALA A 30 -9.49 32.43 7.89
C ALA A 30 -10.18 33.49 8.77
N GLN A 31 -9.46 34.18 9.67
CA GLN A 31 -10.03 35.19 10.57
C GLN A 31 -9.93 36.62 10.02
N LEU A 32 -9.03 36.90 9.07
CA LEU A 32 -8.92 38.24 8.48
C LEU A 32 -10.03 38.54 7.47
N THR A 33 -10.64 37.54 6.83
CA THR A 33 -11.68 37.78 5.81
C THR A 33 -13.09 37.99 6.37
N THR A 34 -13.33 37.69 7.66
CA THR A 34 -14.67 37.80 8.26
C THR A 34 -15.00 39.18 8.85
N THR A 35 -14.05 40.12 8.91
CA THR A 35 -14.23 41.37 9.67
C THR A 35 -14.60 42.59 8.82
N THR A 36 -14.54 42.53 7.48
CA THR A 36 -14.62 43.75 6.64
C THR A 36 -15.98 44.02 5.97
N ILE A 37 -17.04 43.25 6.24
CA ILE A 37 -18.31 43.40 5.48
C ILE A 37 -19.40 44.24 6.19
N ASN A 38 -19.20 44.72 7.43
CA ASN A 38 -20.34 45.24 8.22
C ASN A 38 -20.55 46.74 8.36
N GLU A 39 -19.90 47.63 7.62
CA GLU A 39 -20.30 49.05 7.64
C GLU A 39 -20.05 49.73 6.30
N THR A 40 -21.12 49.98 5.53
CA THR A 40 -21.29 51.20 4.71
C THR A 40 -22.69 51.22 4.08
N MET A 41 -23.42 52.31 4.33
CA MET A 41 -24.63 52.70 3.59
C MET A 41 -24.27 53.01 2.14
N ILE A 42 -24.89 52.38 1.13
CA ILE A 42 -24.60 52.72 -0.28
C ILE A 42 -25.84 52.69 -1.20
N ASP A 43 -25.87 53.69 -2.08
CA ASP A 43 -26.80 54.00 -3.17
C ASP A 43 -26.96 52.87 -4.23
N GLY A 44 -28.16 52.81 -4.82
CA GLY A 44 -28.71 51.69 -5.62
C GLY A 44 -28.09 51.36 -6.99
N ASN A 45 -26.81 51.67 -7.26
CA ASN A 45 -26.09 51.17 -8.44
C ASN A 45 -25.05 50.07 -8.09
N GLU A 46 -24.77 49.86 -6.81
CA GLU A 46 -23.80 48.85 -6.34
C GLU A 46 -24.42 47.49 -6.02
N GLU A 47 -25.75 47.38 -5.93
CA GLU A 47 -26.46 46.16 -5.53
C GLU A 47 -26.19 44.97 -6.49
N SER A 48 -26.01 45.24 -7.79
CA SER A 48 -25.71 44.21 -8.79
C SER A 48 -24.23 43.78 -8.80
N GLN A 49 -23.30 44.64 -8.36
CA GLN A 49 -21.89 44.29 -8.20
C GLN A 49 -21.64 43.63 -6.84
N LEU A 50 -22.37 44.05 -5.80
CA LEU A 50 -22.34 43.47 -4.46
C LEU A 50 -22.81 42.01 -4.49
N THR A 51 -23.93 41.72 -5.16
CA THR A 51 -24.42 40.33 -5.33
C THR A 51 -23.43 39.43 -6.08
N THR A 52 -22.79 39.93 -7.13
CA THR A 52 -21.76 39.19 -7.89
C THR A 52 -20.52 38.92 -7.03
N THR A 53 -20.08 39.92 -6.27
CA THR A 53 -18.93 39.81 -5.36
C THR A 53 -19.22 38.85 -4.22
N THR A 54 -20.42 38.89 -3.64
CA THR A 54 -20.87 37.94 -2.62
C THR A 54 -20.96 36.51 -3.16
N MET A 55 -21.46 36.32 -4.38
CA MET A 55 -21.47 35.00 -5.04
C MET A 55 -20.06 34.45 -5.28
N HIS A 56 -19.13 35.29 -5.72
CA HIS A 56 -17.75 34.89 -5.93
C HIS A 56 -17.05 34.53 -4.59
N ALA A 57 -17.24 35.33 -3.55
CA ALA A 57 -16.67 35.06 -2.23
C ALA A 57 -17.21 33.75 -1.62
N THR A 58 -18.52 33.49 -1.74
CA THR A 58 -19.11 32.23 -1.27
C THR A 58 -18.61 31.01 -2.06
N MET A 59 -18.35 31.16 -3.37
CA MET A 59 -17.74 30.11 -4.20
C MET A 59 -16.31 29.78 -3.74
N ILE A 60 -15.48 30.80 -3.49
CA ILE A 60 -14.11 30.63 -2.99
C ILE A 60 -14.12 29.91 -1.64
N ILE A 61 -14.96 30.36 -0.69
CA ILE A 61 -15.06 29.75 0.65
C ILE A 61 -15.46 28.27 0.53
N LYS A 62 -16.42 27.97 -0.35
CA LYS A 62 -16.87 26.59 -0.57
C LYS A 62 -15.77 25.73 -1.17
N GLN A 63 -15.02 26.23 -2.16
CA GLN A 63 -13.90 25.53 -2.76
C GLN A 63 -12.80 25.25 -1.73
N GLN A 64 -12.45 26.25 -0.91
CA GLN A 64 -11.45 26.09 0.14
C GLN A 64 -11.86 25.05 1.18
N ALA A 65 -13.13 25.04 1.59
CA ALA A 65 -13.65 24.03 2.51
C ALA A 65 -13.58 22.61 1.93
N GLN A 66 -13.84 22.44 0.63
CA GLN A 66 -13.70 21.15 -0.06
C GLN A 66 -12.23 20.70 -0.11
N LEU A 67 -11.32 21.61 -0.43
CA LEU A 67 -9.88 21.33 -0.48
C LEU A 67 -9.36 20.88 0.88
N VAL A 68 -9.71 21.59 1.96
CA VAL A 68 -9.34 21.19 3.34
C VAL A 68 -9.91 19.80 3.68
N SER A 69 -11.17 19.55 3.34
CA SER A 69 -11.80 18.24 3.58
C SER A 69 -11.07 17.11 2.84
N LYS A 70 -10.67 17.34 1.58
CA LYS A 70 -9.97 16.34 0.78
C LYS A 70 -8.54 16.08 1.25
N LYS A 71 -7.81 17.13 1.66
CA LYS A 71 -6.49 16.97 2.31
C LYS A 71 -6.60 16.16 3.59
N ALA A 72 -7.62 16.42 4.42
CA ALA A 72 -7.86 15.62 5.63
C ALA A 72 -8.18 14.14 5.32
N GLN A 73 -8.93 13.86 4.24
CA GLN A 73 -9.19 12.48 3.78
C GLN A 73 -7.91 11.78 3.34
N ARG A 74 -7.08 12.44 2.53
CA ARG A 74 -5.76 11.94 2.11
C ARG A 74 -4.91 11.57 3.32
N ASP A 75 -4.79 12.47 4.29
CA ASP A 75 -3.97 12.25 5.48
C ASP A 75 -4.51 11.09 6.35
N ALA A 76 -5.83 10.89 6.39
CA ALA A 76 -6.43 9.75 7.08
C ALA A 76 -6.06 8.41 6.42
N ILE A 77 -6.00 8.37 5.08
CA ILE A 77 -5.56 7.21 4.31
C ILE A 77 -4.08 6.93 4.54
N LEU A 78 -3.22 7.97 4.48
CA LEU A 78 -1.79 7.85 4.75
C LEU A 78 -1.50 7.28 6.15
N ARG A 79 -2.19 7.79 7.18
CA ARG A 79 -2.11 7.19 8.54
C ARG A 79 -2.55 5.73 8.57
N SER A 80 -3.46 5.32 7.69
CA SER A 80 -3.86 3.92 7.59
C SER A 80 -2.79 3.05 6.95
N ILE A 81 -2.08 3.56 5.94
CA ILE A 81 -0.93 2.90 5.32
C ILE A 81 0.20 2.76 6.34
N GLU A 82 0.53 3.84 7.05
CA GLU A 82 1.55 3.87 8.10
C GLU A 82 1.25 2.86 9.23
N ARG A 83 -0.02 2.68 9.63
CA ARG A 83 -0.39 1.64 10.60
C ARG A 83 -0.14 0.22 10.08
N ILE A 84 -0.29 -0.01 8.78
CA ILE A 84 -0.01 -1.32 8.16
C ILE A 84 1.51 -1.53 8.08
N GLU A 85 2.26 -0.48 7.73
CA GLU A 85 3.72 -0.49 7.73
C GLU A 85 4.29 -0.77 9.13
N ASN A 86 3.85 -0.03 10.15
CA ASN A 86 4.26 -0.24 11.54
C ASN A 86 4.01 -1.65 12.02
N PHE A 87 2.91 -2.27 11.58
CA PHE A 87 2.67 -3.68 11.83
C PHE A 87 3.70 -4.56 11.11
N ALA A 88 3.96 -4.32 9.83
CA ALA A 88 4.92 -5.10 9.05
C ALA A 88 6.36 -4.98 9.57
N THR A 89 6.76 -3.81 10.08
CA THR A 89 8.09 -3.59 10.65
C THR A 89 8.25 -4.27 12.00
N GLN A 90 7.24 -4.22 12.87
CA GLN A 90 7.29 -4.76 14.24
C GLN A 90 6.98 -6.26 14.33
N ALA A 91 6.15 -6.80 13.44
CA ALA A 91 5.77 -8.21 13.49
C ALA A 91 6.89 -9.10 12.95
N ASP A 92 7.14 -10.20 13.63
CA ASP A 92 7.95 -11.32 13.15
C ASP A 92 7.07 -12.55 13.02
N GLY A 93 7.22 -13.29 11.93
CA GLY A 93 6.42 -14.49 11.68
C GLY A 93 4.93 -14.19 11.45
N ILE A 94 4.62 -13.37 10.44
CA ILE A 94 3.25 -13.02 10.07
C ILE A 94 2.52 -14.29 9.57
N MET A 95 1.33 -14.58 10.08
CA MET A 95 0.52 -15.69 9.57
C MET A 95 0.03 -15.39 8.14
N SER A 96 -0.06 -16.40 7.28
CA SER A 96 -0.51 -16.24 5.89
C SER A 96 -1.84 -15.49 5.77
N GLU A 97 -2.83 -15.81 6.60
CA GLU A 97 -4.14 -15.14 6.59
C GLU A 97 -4.05 -13.65 6.97
N GLN A 98 -3.19 -13.32 7.93
CA GLN A 98 -2.96 -11.93 8.34
C GLN A 98 -2.24 -11.15 7.23
N ALA A 99 -1.25 -11.77 6.59
CA ALA A 99 -0.54 -11.19 5.45
C ALA A 99 -1.51 -10.87 4.32
N MET A 100 -2.35 -11.82 3.91
CA MET A 100 -3.36 -11.62 2.86
C MET A 100 -4.33 -10.50 3.22
N SER A 101 -4.87 -10.51 4.45
CA SER A 101 -5.81 -9.49 4.90
C SER A 101 -5.21 -8.08 4.91
N ARG A 102 -3.94 -7.95 5.31
CA ARG A 102 -3.24 -6.65 5.38
C ARG A 102 -2.85 -6.15 4.00
N ILE A 103 -2.37 -7.00 3.10
CA ILE A 103 -2.09 -6.65 1.71
C ILE A 103 -3.38 -6.18 1.03
N HIS A 104 -4.48 -6.91 1.20
CA HIS A 104 -5.77 -6.51 0.65
C HIS A 104 -6.24 -5.14 1.18
N ARG A 105 -6.05 -4.88 2.49
CA ARG A 105 -6.37 -3.56 3.05
C ARG A 105 -5.47 -2.46 2.49
N LEU A 106 -4.18 -2.75 2.26
CA LEU A 106 -3.22 -1.83 1.69
C LEU A 106 -3.60 -1.46 0.25
N GLU A 107 -3.94 -2.45 -0.58
CA GLU A 107 -4.46 -2.23 -1.94
C GLU A 107 -5.72 -1.34 -1.91
N LYS A 108 -6.64 -1.58 -0.98
CA LYS A 108 -7.82 -0.74 -0.81
C LYS A 108 -7.46 0.70 -0.41
N CYS A 109 -6.51 0.90 0.51
CA CYS A 109 -6.02 2.24 0.87
C CYS A 109 -5.42 2.95 -0.35
N TRP A 110 -4.68 2.22 -1.18
CA TRP A 110 -4.08 2.76 -2.41
C TRP A 110 -5.14 3.23 -3.41
N GLU A 111 -6.18 2.43 -3.66
CA GLU A 111 -7.30 2.85 -4.52
C GLU A 111 -8.03 4.08 -3.94
N GLU A 112 -8.30 4.10 -2.63
CA GLU A 112 -8.89 5.26 -1.94
C GLU A 112 -8.01 6.51 -2.10
N PHE A 113 -6.69 6.35 -2.00
CA PHE A 113 -5.73 7.44 -2.16
C PHE A 113 -5.75 8.03 -3.58
N LYS A 114 -5.67 7.19 -4.62
CA LYS A 114 -5.73 7.62 -6.02
C LYS A 114 -6.98 8.43 -6.33
N MET A 115 -8.13 8.00 -5.79
CA MET A 115 -9.39 8.74 -5.95
C MET A 115 -9.31 10.13 -5.33
N VAL A 116 -8.83 10.23 -4.08
CA VAL A 116 -8.68 11.52 -3.39
C VAL A 116 -7.64 12.42 -4.06
N ALA A 117 -6.52 11.86 -4.53
CA ALA A 117 -5.48 12.59 -5.24
C ALA A 117 -5.98 13.16 -6.57
N ASN A 118 -6.77 12.39 -7.33
CA ASN A 118 -7.37 12.89 -8.57
C ASN A 118 -8.42 13.98 -8.30
N GLU A 119 -9.22 13.86 -7.24
CA GLU A 119 -10.16 14.90 -6.84
C GLU A 119 -9.45 16.17 -6.36
N LEU A 120 -8.34 16.05 -5.63
CA LEU A 120 -7.49 17.18 -5.24
C LEU A 120 -6.92 17.89 -6.46
N ARG A 121 -6.44 17.15 -7.46
CA ARG A 121 -5.94 17.72 -8.72
C ARG A 121 -6.98 18.57 -9.47
N LEU A 122 -8.26 18.28 -9.31
CA LEU A 122 -9.35 19.06 -9.91
C LEU A 122 -9.71 20.32 -9.09
N LEU A 123 -9.39 20.33 -7.80
CA LEU A 123 -9.73 21.39 -6.86
C LEU A 123 -8.56 22.36 -6.60
N ASP A 124 -7.33 21.87 -6.68
CA ASP A 124 -6.08 22.60 -6.45
C ASP A 124 -5.60 23.31 -7.74
N ASP A 125 -4.68 24.26 -7.58
CA ASP A 125 -4.14 25.04 -8.69
C ASP A 125 -3.38 24.13 -9.68
N PRO A 126 -3.61 24.24 -11.00
CA PRO A 126 -2.85 23.49 -12.02
C PRO A 126 -1.32 23.69 -11.93
N CYS A 127 -0.83 24.74 -11.28
CA CYS A 127 0.61 24.89 -10.97
C CYS A 127 1.18 23.78 -10.06
N ASN A 128 0.34 23.07 -9.30
CA ASN A 128 0.76 22.02 -8.37
C ASN A 128 0.65 20.60 -8.97
N ALA A 129 0.40 20.48 -10.28
CA ALA A 129 0.18 19.19 -10.93
C ALA A 129 1.40 18.25 -10.80
N ASP A 130 2.61 18.75 -11.07
CA ASP A 130 3.84 17.96 -11.01
C ASP A 130 4.14 17.47 -9.58
N GLU A 131 3.87 18.28 -8.56
CA GLU A 131 4.06 17.88 -7.16
C GLU A 131 3.06 16.78 -6.76
N ASN A 132 1.81 16.88 -7.22
CA ASN A 132 0.80 15.87 -6.94
C ASN A 132 1.08 14.53 -7.64
N ASP A 133 1.64 14.57 -8.85
CA ASP A 133 2.07 13.36 -9.56
C ASP A 133 3.27 12.70 -8.87
N ASN A 134 4.25 13.48 -8.39
CA ASN A 134 5.36 12.94 -7.59
C ASN A 134 4.87 12.25 -6.30
N ILE A 135 3.90 12.87 -5.60
CA ILE A 135 3.30 12.27 -4.40
C ILE A 135 2.60 10.94 -4.71
N LEU A 136 1.95 10.82 -5.87
CA LEU A 136 1.33 9.56 -6.29
C LEU A 136 2.38 8.46 -6.46
N ASP A 137 3.47 8.75 -7.19
CA ASP A 137 4.53 7.78 -7.44
C ASP A 137 5.24 7.36 -6.13
N GLU A 138 5.50 8.31 -5.22
CA GLU A 138 6.09 8.02 -3.90
C GLU A 138 5.22 7.08 -3.06
N VAL A 139 3.90 7.33 -3.04
CA VAL A 139 2.98 6.51 -2.24
C VAL A 139 2.74 5.14 -2.88
N ASP A 140 2.76 5.03 -4.21
CA ASP A 140 2.67 3.73 -4.90
C ASP A 140 3.86 2.84 -4.54
N GLU A 141 5.07 3.38 -4.70
CA GLU A 141 6.31 2.68 -4.37
C GLU A 141 6.35 2.29 -2.89
N HIS A 142 5.90 3.18 -2.00
CA HIS A 142 5.82 2.87 -0.57
C HIS A 142 4.84 1.72 -0.28
N CYS A 143 3.68 1.70 -0.92
CA CYS A 143 2.73 0.58 -0.81
C CYS A 143 3.32 -0.74 -1.31
N LEU A 144 4.06 -0.72 -2.42
CA LEU A 144 4.75 -1.90 -2.95
C LEU A 144 5.79 -2.43 -1.95
N GLN A 145 6.59 -1.55 -1.36
CA GLN A 145 7.59 -1.92 -0.35
C GLN A 145 6.97 -2.55 0.89
N ILE A 146 5.88 -1.98 1.40
CA ILE A 146 5.13 -2.55 2.53
C ILE A 146 4.60 -3.95 2.18
N ALA A 147 4.03 -4.12 0.99
CA ALA A 147 3.52 -5.42 0.55
C ALA A 147 4.63 -6.48 0.46
N VAL A 148 5.81 -6.11 -0.06
CA VAL A 148 6.99 -6.98 -0.11
C VAL A 148 7.45 -7.35 1.30
N LEU A 149 7.51 -6.37 2.21
CA LEU A 149 7.91 -6.60 3.60
C LEU A 149 6.97 -7.59 4.32
N ILE A 150 5.66 -7.44 4.14
CA ILE A 150 4.66 -8.36 4.69
C ILE A 150 4.88 -9.78 4.16
N ARG A 151 5.06 -9.93 2.84
CA ARG A 151 5.29 -11.24 2.20
C ARG A 151 6.59 -11.89 2.67
N ALA A 152 7.66 -11.11 2.79
CA ALA A 152 8.96 -11.60 3.25
C ALA A 152 8.91 -12.15 4.67
N LYS A 153 8.10 -11.52 5.54
CA LYS A 153 7.91 -11.92 6.94
C LYS A 153 6.80 -12.95 7.16
N THR A 154 6.14 -13.41 6.09
CA THR A 154 5.06 -14.40 6.19
C THR A 154 5.63 -15.79 6.47
N ILE A 155 5.12 -16.46 7.51
CA ILE A 155 5.46 -17.86 7.80
C ILE A 155 4.92 -18.72 6.67
N LYS A 156 5.83 -19.35 5.93
CA LYS A 156 5.45 -20.37 4.95
C LYS A 156 5.03 -21.62 5.73
N PRO A 157 3.86 -22.21 5.44
CA PRO A 157 3.53 -23.49 6.03
C PRO A 157 4.63 -24.51 5.66
N PRO A 158 5.00 -25.41 6.59
CA PRO A 158 5.85 -26.53 6.22
C PRO A 158 5.19 -27.26 5.06
N ALA A 159 5.94 -27.46 3.98
CA ALA A 159 5.45 -28.23 2.84
C ALA A 159 4.91 -29.57 3.38
N PRO A 160 3.71 -30.03 2.93
CA PRO A 160 3.12 -31.24 3.46
C PRO A 160 4.10 -32.40 3.24
N ALA A 161 4.67 -32.91 4.34
CA ALA A 161 5.37 -34.18 4.31
C ALA A 161 4.30 -35.24 4.04
N LEU A 162 4.26 -35.72 2.80
CA LEU A 162 3.42 -36.85 2.42
C LEU A 162 3.92 -38.08 3.16
N GLU A 163 3.31 -38.39 4.31
CA GLU A 163 3.48 -39.67 4.99
C GLU A 163 2.92 -40.79 4.10
N VAL A 164 3.78 -41.44 3.33
CA VAL A 164 3.43 -42.65 2.60
C VAL A 164 3.74 -43.85 3.47
N LYS A 165 2.67 -44.49 3.94
CA LYS A 165 2.65 -45.76 4.68
C LYS A 165 3.33 -46.85 3.83
N GLU A 166 4.55 -47.25 4.20
CA GLU A 166 5.26 -48.36 3.55
C GLU A 166 4.46 -49.67 3.66
N ILE A 167 4.07 -50.23 2.52
CA ILE A 167 3.68 -51.63 2.43
C ILE A 167 4.96 -52.38 2.08
N ALA A 168 5.50 -53.10 3.06
CA ALA A 168 6.67 -53.95 2.92
C ALA A 168 6.46 -54.98 1.80
N SER A 169 7.41 -55.03 0.85
CA SER A 169 7.70 -56.24 0.10
C SER A 169 9.20 -56.31 -0.11
N GLY A 170 9.77 -57.43 0.31
CA GLY A 170 11.19 -57.55 0.62
C GLY A 170 12.13 -57.72 -0.57
N ILE A 171 13.38 -57.95 -0.16
CA ILE A 171 14.46 -58.67 -0.86
C ILE A 171 15.57 -57.79 -1.48
N HIS A 172 16.65 -57.70 -0.69
CA HIS A 172 18.09 -57.81 -0.99
C HIS A 172 19.00 -56.65 -0.53
N LYS A 173 19.96 -57.04 0.30
CA LYS A 173 21.06 -56.27 0.89
C LYS A 173 22.18 -56.07 -0.14
N ASN A 174 22.85 -54.91 -0.14
CA ASN A 174 24.27 -54.74 0.20
C ASN A 174 24.82 -53.34 -0.16
N ALA A 175 25.68 -52.84 0.74
CA ALA A 175 26.81 -51.91 0.58
C ALA A 175 26.58 -50.38 0.44
N ASP A 176 26.89 -49.68 1.55
CA ASP A 176 27.76 -48.50 1.70
C ASP A 176 27.76 -47.39 0.62
N GLU A 177 26.98 -46.32 0.86
CA GLU A 177 27.41 -44.90 0.93
C GLU A 177 26.18 -44.00 1.21
N PRO A 178 26.21 -42.98 2.09
CA PRO A 178 25.11 -42.03 2.21
C PRO A 178 25.28 -40.89 1.19
N SER A 179 25.29 -41.20 -0.10
CA SER A 179 25.02 -40.17 -1.11
C SER A 179 23.51 -39.94 -1.13
N CYS A 180 23.09 -38.76 -0.65
CA CYS A 180 21.70 -38.31 -0.66
C CYS A 180 21.24 -38.05 -2.11
N HIS A 181 21.06 -39.12 -2.88
CA HIS A 181 20.42 -39.07 -4.18
C HIS A 181 18.91 -39.19 -3.97
N ILE A 182 18.28 -38.04 -3.71
CA ILE A 182 16.82 -37.92 -3.75
C ILE A 182 16.39 -38.21 -5.20
N LYS A 183 15.95 -39.44 -5.46
CA LYS A 183 15.26 -39.78 -6.71
C LYS A 183 13.87 -39.20 -6.62
N LEU A 184 13.55 -38.26 -7.52
CA LEU A 184 12.19 -37.79 -7.69
C LEU A 184 11.30 -38.99 -8.03
N PRO A 185 10.08 -39.09 -7.48
CA PRO A 185 9.09 -40.05 -7.93
C PRO A 185 8.91 -39.89 -9.44
N ASN A 186 8.98 -40.99 -10.19
CA ASN A 186 8.67 -40.97 -11.61
C ASN A 186 7.21 -40.56 -11.78
N LEU A 187 6.99 -39.33 -12.25
CA LEU A 187 5.66 -38.84 -12.60
C LEU A 187 5.26 -39.49 -13.92
N SER A 188 4.42 -40.52 -13.87
CA SER A 188 3.83 -41.06 -15.09
C SER A 188 2.77 -40.07 -15.60
N LEU A 189 3.15 -39.28 -16.59
CA LEU A 189 2.19 -38.44 -17.29
C LEU A 189 1.14 -39.33 -17.95
N PRO A 190 -0.16 -38.99 -17.88
CA PRO A 190 -1.17 -39.68 -18.65
C PRO A 190 -0.79 -39.57 -20.13
N VAL A 191 -0.68 -40.71 -20.81
CA VAL A 191 -0.33 -40.78 -22.22
C VAL A 191 -1.61 -41.03 -23.00
N PHE A 192 -1.99 -40.08 -23.86
CA PHE A 192 -3.11 -40.26 -24.78
C PHE A 192 -2.61 -40.95 -26.05
N ASN A 193 -3.15 -42.14 -26.35
CA ASN A 193 -2.79 -42.95 -27.51
C ASN A 193 -3.53 -42.54 -28.81
N GLY A 194 -4.39 -41.51 -28.75
CA GLY A 194 -5.19 -41.05 -29.89
C GLY A 194 -6.52 -41.78 -30.08
N ASN A 195 -6.87 -42.73 -29.21
CA ASN A 195 -8.17 -43.39 -29.25
C ASN A 195 -9.28 -42.46 -28.72
N TYR A 196 -10.30 -42.20 -29.53
CA TYR A 196 -11.41 -41.32 -29.15
C TYR A 196 -12.23 -41.84 -27.96
N ASP A 197 -12.32 -43.17 -27.78
CA ASP A 197 -13.05 -43.75 -26.65
C ASP A 197 -12.38 -43.47 -25.30
N GLU A 198 -11.06 -43.21 -25.30
CA GLU A 198 -10.26 -42.90 -24.10
C GLU A 198 -10.08 -41.38 -23.89
N TRP A 199 -10.64 -40.55 -24.77
CA TRP A 199 -10.48 -39.09 -24.71
C TRP A 199 -11.11 -38.48 -23.45
N ILE A 200 -12.33 -38.90 -23.10
CA ILE A 200 -13.05 -38.37 -21.95
C ILE A 200 -12.31 -38.65 -20.63
N PRO A 201 -11.93 -39.90 -20.30
CA PRO A 201 -11.18 -40.16 -19.07
C PRO A 201 -9.79 -39.51 -19.08
N PHE A 202 -9.11 -39.43 -20.23
CA PHE A 202 -7.84 -38.72 -20.34
C PHE A 202 -7.99 -37.22 -20.04
N ARG A 203 -9.00 -36.58 -20.62
CA ARG A 203 -9.31 -35.16 -20.44
C ARG A 203 -9.56 -34.83 -18.97
N ASP A 204 -10.35 -35.64 -18.28
CA ASP A 204 -10.71 -35.41 -16.88
C ASP A 204 -9.50 -35.54 -15.95
N ILE A 205 -8.65 -36.56 -16.18
CA ILE A 205 -7.38 -36.73 -15.45
C ILE A 205 -6.44 -35.55 -15.73
N PHE A 206 -6.35 -35.11 -16.97
CA PHE A 206 -5.49 -33.98 -17.37
C PHE A 206 -5.95 -32.67 -16.72
N PHE A 207 -7.25 -32.38 -16.69
CA PHE A 207 -7.79 -31.20 -16.01
C PHE A 207 -7.64 -31.26 -14.48
N PHE A 208 -7.77 -32.45 -13.89
CA PHE A 208 -7.48 -32.68 -12.48
C PHE A 208 -6.00 -32.35 -12.16
N PHE A 209 -5.07 -32.82 -13.00
CA PHE A 209 -3.63 -32.51 -12.84
C PHE A 209 -3.31 -31.01 -12.97
N LEU A 210 -4.06 -30.28 -13.80
CA LEU A 210 -3.89 -28.83 -13.98
C LEU A 210 -4.63 -27.98 -12.95
N GLY A 211 -5.43 -28.58 -12.05
CA GLY A 211 -6.23 -27.84 -11.07
C GLY A 211 -7.34 -26.98 -11.69
N LEU A 212 -7.75 -27.29 -12.92
CA LEU A 212 -8.74 -26.53 -13.69
C LEU A 212 -10.13 -27.18 -13.59
N THR A 213 -10.57 -27.53 -12.39
CA THR A 213 -11.94 -28.04 -12.20
C THR A 213 -12.90 -26.87 -12.34
N THR A 214 -13.65 -26.82 -13.43
CA THR A 214 -14.80 -25.93 -13.60
C THR A 214 -15.90 -26.38 -12.63
N SER A 215 -16.25 -25.51 -11.67
CA SER A 215 -17.45 -25.67 -10.82
C SER A 215 -18.74 -25.57 -11.62
#